data_AF-A0A235I4W2-F1
#
_entry.id   AF-A0A235I4W2-F1
#
_cell.length_a   1.000
_cell.length_b   1.000
_cell.length_c   1.000
_cell.angle_alpha   90.00
_cell.angle_beta   90.00
_cell.angle_gamma   90.00
#
_symmetry.space_group_name_H-M   'P 1'
#
loop_
_entity.id
_entity.type
_entity.pdbx_description
1 polymer ?
#
loop_
_entity_poly.entity_id
_entity_poly.type
_entity_poly.pdbx_seq_one_letter_code
_entity_poly.pdbx_strand_id
1 'polypeptide(L)'
;MSETLGGAYETEKLKVSPEALETAESFTTALNNFHWRADYLRFCEVLGFTPDSYAEEKYQQFRELVSYLDCFDKEAIAKMIEAGK
;
A
#
# COMPACT_ATOMS: atom_id res chain seq x y z
N MET A 1 -4.14 -40.86 -12.82
CA MET A 1 -3.13 -39.98 -13.44
C MET A 1 -2.65 -39.05 -12.35
N SER A 2 -1.43 -39.30 -11.91
CA SER A 2 -0.76 -38.60 -10.83
C SER A 2 -0.12 -37.33 -11.40
N GLU A 3 -0.48 -36.16 -10.89
CA GLU A 3 0.38 -34.98 -11.00
C GLU A 3 0.39 -34.27 -9.65
N THR A 4 1.36 -34.69 -8.84
CA THR A 4 1.83 -34.03 -7.64
C THR A 4 2.48 -32.69 -8.02
N LEU A 5 1.76 -31.58 -7.85
CA LEU A 5 2.41 -30.26 -7.70
C LEU A 5 2.65 -30.00 -6.21
N GLY A 6 3.50 -30.85 -5.63
CA GLY A 6 4.19 -30.60 -4.37
C GLY A 6 5.40 -29.72 -4.63
N GLY A 7 5.16 -28.47 -5.04
CA GLY A 7 6.18 -27.43 -4.97
C GLY A 7 6.18 -26.90 -3.55
N ALA A 8 6.98 -27.49 -2.65
CA ALA A 8 7.27 -26.88 -1.38
C ALA A 8 7.97 -25.55 -1.68
N TYR A 9 7.22 -24.45 -1.66
CA TYR A 9 7.83 -23.15 -1.45
C TYR A 9 8.45 -23.27 -0.06
N GLU A 10 9.75 -23.45 0.00
CA GLU A 10 10.48 -23.18 1.23
C GLU A 10 10.18 -21.72 1.52
N THR A 11 9.26 -21.46 2.45
CA THR A 11 9.13 -20.19 3.14
C THR A 11 10.43 -19.99 3.90
N GLU A 12 11.51 -19.63 3.20
CA GLU A 12 12.48 -18.74 3.79
C GLU A 12 11.64 -17.56 4.28
N LYS A 13 11.44 -17.50 5.59
CA LYS A 13 10.85 -16.32 6.21
C LYS A 13 11.77 -15.18 5.80
N LEU A 14 11.37 -14.44 4.77
CA LEU A 14 12.07 -13.24 4.35
C LEU A 14 12.31 -12.43 5.60
N LYS A 15 13.59 -12.29 5.95
CA LYS A 15 14.01 -11.57 7.12
C LYS A 15 13.72 -10.11 6.84
N VAL A 16 12.61 -9.61 7.37
CA VAL A 16 12.21 -8.22 7.22
C VAL A 16 13.26 -7.34 7.90
N SER A 17 13.85 -6.41 7.14
CA SER A 17 14.75 -5.42 7.71
C SER A 17 13.96 -4.46 8.60
N PRO A 18 14.54 -3.95 9.72
CA PRO A 18 13.87 -2.93 10.53
C PRO A 18 13.48 -1.69 9.72
N GLU A 19 14.30 -1.32 8.72
CA GLU A 19 14.05 -0.21 7.80
C GLU A 19 12.78 -0.43 6.95
N ALA A 20 12.57 -1.63 6.42
CA ALA A 20 11.36 -1.93 5.64
C ALA A 20 10.10 -1.92 6.51
N LEU A 21 10.21 -2.38 7.76
CA LEU A 21 9.09 -2.33 8.70
C LEU A 21 8.74 -0.87 9.05
N GLU A 22 9.74 -0.06 9.38
CA GLU A 22 9.57 1.37 9.62
C GLU A 22 8.97 2.08 8.41
N THR A 23 9.42 1.72 7.20
CA THR A 23 8.88 2.26 5.94
C THR A 23 7.42 1.88 5.76
N ALA A 24 7.06 0.61 5.97
CA ALA A 24 5.68 0.13 5.85
C ALA A 24 4.75 0.83 6.85
N GLU A 25 5.18 0.96 8.11
CA GLU A 25 4.44 1.65 9.16
C GLU A 25 4.25 3.13 8.83
N SER A 26 5.35 3.83 8.52
CA SER A 26 5.33 5.27 8.23
C SER A 26 4.50 5.58 6.99
N PHE A 27 4.68 4.83 5.91
CA PHE A 27 3.97 5.02 4.65
C PHE A 27 2.46 4.82 4.81
N THR A 28 2.05 3.68 5.37
CA THR A 28 0.63 3.37 5.51
C THR A 28 -0.08 4.27 6.51
N THR A 29 0.61 4.67 7.59
CA THR A 29 0.08 5.61 8.59
C THR A 29 -0.10 7.01 7.99
N ALA A 30 0.88 7.49 7.24
CA ALA A 30 0.81 8.80 6.59
C ALA A 30 -0.36 8.88 5.59
N LEU A 31 -0.52 7.85 4.75
CA LEU A 31 -1.61 7.82 3.77
C LEU A 31 -2.99 7.70 4.43
N ASN A 32 -3.14 6.86 5.47
CA ASN A 32 -4.38 6.79 6.25
C ASN A 32 -4.72 8.12 6.93
N ASN A 33 -3.73 8.77 7.55
CA ASN A 33 -3.92 10.07 8.19
C ASN A 33 -4.34 11.15 7.18
N PHE A 34 -3.75 11.14 5.99
CA PHE A 34 -4.14 12.05 4.92
C PHE A 34 -5.56 11.75 4.45
N HIS A 35 -5.91 10.49 4.20
CA HIS A 35 -7.26 10.08 3.82
C HIS A 35 -8.33 10.52 4.83
N TRP A 36 -8.03 10.42 6.13
CA TRP A 36 -8.97 10.83 7.19
C TRP A 36 -9.20 12.34 7.26
N ARG A 37 -8.21 13.14 6.83
CA ARG A 37 -8.20 14.60 7.00
C ARG A 37 -8.47 15.35 5.69
N ALA A 38 -8.30 14.72 4.55
CA ALA A 38 -8.39 15.36 3.25
C ALA A 38 -9.71 15.00 2.55
N ASP A 39 -10.49 16.03 2.26
CA ASP A 39 -11.54 15.94 1.26
C ASP A 39 -10.96 16.03 -0.16
N TYR A 40 -11.83 15.95 -1.17
CA TYR A 40 -11.45 16.03 -2.57
C TYR A 40 -10.69 17.32 -2.93
N LEU A 41 -11.08 18.46 -2.36
CA LEU A 41 -10.43 19.75 -2.66
C LEU A 41 -9.03 19.80 -2.06
N ARG A 42 -8.85 19.33 -0.82
CA ARG A 42 -7.54 19.25 -0.18
C ARG A 42 -6.63 18.25 -0.90
N PHE A 43 -7.18 17.15 -1.40
CA PHE A 43 -6.46 16.21 -2.26
C PHE A 43 -5.95 16.88 -3.53
N CYS A 44 -6.82 17.62 -4.23
CA CYS A 44 -6.43 18.36 -5.43
C CYS A 44 -5.35 19.41 -5.13
N GLU A 45 -5.49 20.16 -4.04
CA GLU A 45 -4.52 21.19 -3.63
C GLU A 45 -3.13 20.59 -3.38
N VAL A 46 -3.05 19.50 -2.61
CA VAL A 46 -1.77 18.85 -2.27
C VAL A 46 -1.07 18.28 -3.50
N LEU A 47 -1.83 17.74 -4.46
CA LEU A 47 -1.28 17.15 -5.69
C LEU A 47 -1.15 18.14 -6.85
N GLY A 48 -1.58 19.40 -6.66
CA GLY A 48 -1.59 20.40 -7.73
C GLY A 48 -2.55 20.06 -8.88
N PHE A 49 -3.61 19.30 -8.60
CA PHE A 49 -4.63 18.98 -9.60
C PHE A 49 -5.65 20.10 -9.75
N THR A 50 -6.11 20.29 -10.99
CA THR A 50 -7.33 21.05 -11.23
C THR A 50 -8.53 20.19 -10.82
N PRO A 51 -9.52 20.70 -10.07
CA PRO A 51 -10.71 19.95 -9.72
C PRO A 51 -11.57 19.64 -10.95
N ASP A 52 -11.26 18.55 -11.62
CA ASP A 52 -11.92 18.04 -12.80
C ASP A 52 -12.17 16.52 -12.70
N SER A 53 -12.71 15.93 -13.77
CA SER A 53 -13.01 14.50 -13.84
C SER A 53 -11.77 13.63 -13.65
N TYR A 54 -10.60 14.07 -14.12
CA TYR A 54 -9.35 13.32 -13.94
C TYR A 54 -8.94 13.32 -12.47
N ALA A 55 -9.01 14.47 -11.79
CA ALA A 55 -8.71 14.54 -10.37
C ALA A 55 -9.71 13.73 -9.53
N GLU A 56 -10.98 13.70 -9.92
CA GLU A 56 -12.01 12.89 -9.25
C GLU A 56 -11.71 11.39 -9.36
N GLU A 57 -11.36 10.90 -10.55
CA GLU A 57 -10.91 9.51 -10.74
C GLU A 57 -9.69 9.19 -9.87
N LYS A 58 -8.70 10.08 -9.80
CA LYS A 58 -7.53 9.91 -8.94
C LYS A 58 -7.86 9.92 -7.46
N TYR A 59 -8.83 10.72 -7.05
CA TYR A 59 -9.29 10.73 -5.66
C TYR A 59 -9.97 9.41 -5.28
N GLN A 60 -10.79 8.82 -6.16
CA GLN A 60 -11.38 7.50 -5.91
C GLN A 60 -10.31 6.41 -5.84
N GLN A 61 -9.36 6.40 -6.77
CA GLN A 61 -8.22 5.46 -6.75
C GLN A 61 -7.40 5.58 -5.47
N PHE A 62 -7.16 6.80 -4.98
CA PHE A 62 -6.48 7.02 -3.71
C PHE A 62 -7.25 6.44 -2.52
N ARG A 63 -8.57 6.64 -2.48
CA ARG A 63 -9.41 6.05 -1.43
C ARG A 63 -9.37 4.51 -1.45
N GLU A 64 -9.44 3.92 -2.63
CA GLU A 64 -9.34 2.46 -2.79
C GLU A 64 -7.97 1.96 -2.33
N LEU A 65 -6.89 2.64 -2.72
CA LEU A 65 -5.53 2.30 -2.28
C LEU A 65 -5.44 2.26 -0.76
N VAL A 66 -5.93 3.28 -0.07
CA VAL A 66 -5.88 3.33 1.40
C VAL A 66 -6.70 2.20 2.03
N SER A 67 -7.88 1.91 1.47
CA SER A 67 -8.70 0.77 1.92
C SER A 67 -7.99 -0.57 1.75
N TYR A 68 -7.28 -0.78 0.65
CA TYR A 68 -6.54 -2.01 0.42
C TYR A 68 -5.28 -2.11 1.28
N LEU A 69 -4.58 -1.00 1.53
CA LEU A 69 -3.43 -0.97 2.43
C LEU A 69 -3.81 -1.39 3.86
N ASP A 70 -5.05 -1.14 4.29
CA ASP A 70 -5.54 -1.56 5.60
C ASP A 70 -5.85 -3.07 5.68
N CYS A 71 -6.00 -3.75 4.54
CA CYS A 71 -6.23 -5.19 4.48
C CYS A 71 -4.95 -6.02 4.69
N PHE A 72 -3.77 -5.40 4.64
CA PHE A 72 -2.49 -6.06 4.87
C PHE A 72 -1.90 -5.64 6.22
N ASP A 73 -1.34 -6.60 6.95
CA ASP A 73 -0.51 -6.27 8.11
C ASP A 73 0.81 -5.59 7.65
N LYS A 74 1.43 -4.85 8.57
CA LYS A 74 2.65 -4.08 8.27
C LYS A 74 3.83 -4.98 7.91
N GLU A 75 3.88 -6.20 8.44
CA GLU A 75 4.94 -7.16 8.14
C GLU A 75 4.83 -7.67 6.69
N ALA A 76 3.62 -7.93 6.20
CA ALA A 76 3.36 -8.32 4.82
C ALA A 76 3.76 -7.20 3.85
N ILE A 77 3.39 -5.96 4.16
CA ILE A 77 3.81 -4.79 3.36
C ILE A 77 5.33 -4.64 3.38
N ALA A 78 5.98 -4.80 4.54
CA ALA A 78 7.44 -4.72 4.65
C ALA A 78 8.15 -5.81 3.84
N LYS A 79 7.62 -7.05 3.82
CA LYS A 79 8.14 -8.12 2.96
C LYS A 79 8.02 -7.77 1.48
N MET A 80 6.91 -7.18 1.05
CA MET A 80 6.73 -6.74 -0.33
C MET A 80 7.70 -5.61 -0.69
N ILE A 81 7.97 -4.69 0.23
CA ILE A 81 8.98 -3.63 0.04
C ILE A 81 10.38 -4.24 -0.15
N GLU A 82 10.79 -5.16 0.72
CA GLU A 82 12.11 -5.83 0.61
C GLU A 82 12.27 -6.63 -0.68
N ALA A 83 11.23 -7.35 -1.11
CA ALA A 83 11.26 -8.13 -2.33
C ALA A 83 11.34 -7.27 -3.61
N GLY A 84 10.99 -5.99 -3.53
CA GLY A 84 11.03 -5.04 -4.65
C GLY A 84 12.31 -4.20 -4.75
N LYS A 85 13.26 -4.36 -3.80
CA LYS A 85 14.59 -3.72 -3.85
C LYS A 85 15.53 -4.50 -4.77
#